data_AF-A0A524Q6H4-F1
#
_entry.id   AF-A0A524Q6H4-F1
#
_cell.length_a   1.000
_cell.length_b   1.000
_cell.length_c   1.000
_cell.angle_alpha   90.00
_cell.angle_beta   90.00
_cell.angle_gamma   90.00
#
_symmetry.space_group_name_H-M   'P 1'
#
loop_
_entity.id
_entity.type
_entity.pdbx_description
1 polymer ?
#
loop_
_entity_poly.entity_id
_entity_poly.type
_entity_poly.pdbx_seq_one_letter_code
_entity_poly.pdbx_strand_id
1 'polypeptide(L)'
;MGMLIRRLKSRLKEGGCSKSIRCIATSATIGGKHDRAAVGCFASDLFGEQFMKENIIIGKTEPIIDSSTTTLTSTDYSVLRQALDSYSPINLHTIADRIDVKIPEELEVSKAIGLILQHDSRSTKIRCSISEEAKQVSKLASEHFPDLSEDASISALSELVNLIVRAKDPYSSTPLLSARYHFFLRSLQGAYLSYIPQKCVYLERQVPSHK
;
A
#
# COMPACT_ATOMS: atom_id res chain seq x y z
N MET A 1 -28.00 4.03 -10.21
CA MET A 1 -27.00 3.62 -11.23
C MET A 1 -27.50 2.57 -12.20
N GLY A 2 -28.09 1.44 -11.76
CA GLY A 2 -28.51 0.36 -12.69
C GLY A 2 -29.47 0.79 -13.81
N MET A 3 -30.42 1.70 -13.54
CA MET A 3 -31.30 2.26 -14.59
C MET A 3 -30.54 3.00 -15.69
N LEU A 4 -29.45 3.71 -15.37
CA LEU A 4 -28.65 4.43 -16.37
C LEU A 4 -27.89 3.45 -17.29
N ILE A 5 -27.33 2.39 -16.71
CA ILE A 5 -26.65 1.32 -17.45
C ILE A 5 -27.64 0.63 -18.39
N ARG A 6 -28.85 0.31 -17.91
CA ARG A 6 -29.91 -0.29 -18.75
C ARG A 6 -30.33 0.63 -19.90
N ARG A 7 -30.48 1.93 -19.63
CA ARG A 7 -30.82 2.91 -20.68
C ARG A 7 -29.72 3.04 -21.72
N LEU A 8 -28.44 3.04 -21.31
CA LEU A 8 -27.30 3.03 -22.23
C LEU A 8 -27.34 1.78 -23.14
N LYS A 9 -27.57 0.59 -22.58
CA LYS A 9 -27.70 -0.65 -23.35
C LYS A 9 -28.85 -0.59 -24.36
N SER A 10 -30.01 -0.02 -23.98
CA SER A 10 -31.14 0.17 -24.91
C SER A 10 -30.75 1.06 -26.08
N ARG A 11 -30.10 2.20 -25.81
CA ARG A 11 -29.66 3.14 -26.85
C ARG A 11 -28.63 2.53 -27.79
N LEU A 12 -27.70 1.72 -27.28
CA LEU A 12 -26.73 1.02 -28.13
C LEU A 12 -27.41 0.02 -29.07
N LYS A 13 -28.43 -0.71 -28.58
CA LYS A 13 -29.21 -1.63 -29.41
C LYS A 13 -30.03 -0.88 -30.46
N GLU A 14 -30.71 0.19 -30.08
CA GLU A 14 -31.45 1.08 -31.00
C GLU A 14 -30.53 1.69 -32.08
N GLY A 15 -29.29 2.02 -31.71
CA GLY A 15 -28.26 2.52 -32.62
C GLY A 15 -27.57 1.46 -33.49
N GLY A 16 -28.08 0.23 -33.53
CA GLY A 16 -27.58 -0.83 -34.42
C GLY A 16 -26.46 -1.71 -33.86
N CYS A 17 -26.10 -1.58 -32.58
CA CYS A 17 -25.15 -2.51 -31.95
C CYS A 17 -25.82 -3.86 -31.68
N SER A 18 -25.61 -4.82 -32.58
CA SER A 18 -26.13 -6.19 -32.49
C SER A 18 -25.24 -7.15 -31.68
N LYS A 19 -24.06 -6.70 -31.24
CA LYS A 19 -23.12 -7.52 -30.47
C LYS A 19 -23.57 -7.64 -29.01
N SER A 20 -23.24 -8.77 -28.38
CA SER A 20 -23.45 -8.98 -26.95
C SER A 20 -22.60 -8.00 -26.13
N ILE A 21 -23.20 -7.34 -25.15
CA ILE A 21 -22.51 -6.36 -24.29
C ILE A 21 -21.85 -7.09 -23.13
N ARG A 22 -20.51 -7.08 -23.08
CA ARG A 22 -19.74 -7.62 -21.96
C ARG A 22 -19.70 -6.62 -20.81
N CYS A 23 -20.14 -7.04 -19.63
CA CYS A 23 -20.14 -6.22 -18.42
C CYS A 23 -18.98 -6.66 -17.51
N ILE A 24 -18.09 -5.71 -17.16
CA ILE A 24 -17.01 -5.92 -16.21
C ILE A 24 -17.17 -4.87 -15.12
N ALA A 25 -17.11 -5.29 -13.86
CA ALA A 25 -17.19 -4.40 -12.71
C ALA A 25 -16.08 -4.73 -11.73
N THR A 26 -15.51 -3.69 -11.14
CA THR A 26 -14.56 -3.78 -10.03
C THR A 26 -15.17 -3.11 -8.82
N SER A 27 -14.99 -3.71 -7.63
CA SER A 27 -15.46 -3.13 -6.37
C SER A 27 -14.35 -3.21 -5.35
N ALA A 28 -14.14 -2.11 -4.62
CA ALA A 28 -13.16 -2.05 -3.54
C ALA A 28 -13.71 -2.61 -2.21
N THR A 29 -15.04 -2.70 -2.05
CA THR A 29 -15.67 -2.95 -0.74
C THR A 29 -16.56 -4.20 -0.71
N ILE A 30 -17.06 -4.66 -1.86
CA ILE A 30 -18.09 -5.72 -1.92
C ILE A 30 -17.46 -7.13 -1.97
N GLY A 31 -16.15 -7.25 -2.20
CA GLY A 31 -15.47 -8.51 -2.49
C GLY A 31 -14.61 -9.12 -1.38
N GLY A 32 -14.73 -8.65 -0.13
CA GLY A 32 -13.97 -9.18 1.01
C GLY A 32 -14.47 -10.56 1.48
N LYS A 33 -14.77 -10.71 2.78
CA LYS A 33 -15.38 -11.93 3.37
C LYS A 33 -16.81 -12.25 2.87
N HIS A 34 -17.28 -11.58 1.83
CA HIS A 34 -18.64 -11.72 1.32
C HIS A 34 -18.80 -12.98 0.47
N ASP A 35 -19.99 -13.57 0.53
CA ASP A 35 -20.36 -14.71 -0.30
C ASP A 35 -20.35 -14.30 -1.78
N ARG A 36 -19.62 -15.06 -2.61
CA ARG A 36 -19.56 -14.87 -4.07
C ARG A 36 -20.95 -14.84 -4.70
N ALA A 37 -21.90 -15.58 -4.15
CA ALA A 37 -23.28 -15.56 -4.62
C ALA A 37 -23.94 -14.18 -4.43
N ALA A 38 -23.75 -13.55 -3.27
CA ALA A 38 -24.30 -12.22 -2.99
C ALA A 38 -23.67 -11.15 -3.90
N VAL A 39 -22.36 -11.24 -4.16
CA VAL A 39 -21.67 -10.35 -5.13
C VAL A 39 -22.25 -10.53 -6.54
N GLY A 40 -22.49 -11.78 -6.96
CA GLY A 40 -23.13 -12.10 -8.23
C GLY A 40 -24.54 -11.54 -8.36
N CYS A 41 -25.38 -11.67 -7.32
CA CYS A 41 -26.70 -11.06 -7.29
C CYS A 41 -26.64 -9.54 -7.42
N PHE A 42 -25.78 -8.88 -6.64
CA PHE A 42 -25.61 -7.42 -6.70
C PHE A 42 -25.19 -6.95 -8.11
N ALA A 43 -24.21 -7.63 -8.72
CA ALA A 43 -23.78 -7.32 -10.07
C ALA A 43 -24.92 -7.56 -11.09
N SER A 44 -25.67 -8.65 -10.92
CA SER A 44 -26.80 -8.96 -11.80
C SER A 44 -27.88 -7.89 -11.74
N ASP A 45 -28.21 -7.41 -10.55
CA ASP A 45 -29.17 -6.31 -10.36
C ASP A 45 -28.67 -5.01 -10.98
N LEU A 46 -27.39 -4.69 -10.79
CA LEU A 46 -26.77 -3.47 -11.31
C LEU A 46 -26.75 -3.42 -12.84
N PHE A 47 -26.36 -4.52 -13.50
CA PHE A 47 -26.20 -4.57 -14.95
C PHE A 47 -27.43 -5.07 -15.70
N GLY A 48 -28.34 -5.79 -15.03
CA GLY A 48 -29.41 -6.55 -15.67
C GLY A 48 -28.89 -7.69 -16.55
N GLU A 49 -27.75 -8.29 -16.19
CA GLU A 49 -27.16 -9.45 -16.86
C GLU A 49 -26.90 -10.55 -15.83
N GLN A 50 -26.71 -11.79 -16.25
CA GLN A 50 -26.40 -12.88 -15.32
C GLN A 50 -24.92 -12.84 -14.90
N PHE A 51 -24.68 -12.79 -13.59
CA PHE A 51 -23.36 -13.00 -12.98
C PHE A 51 -23.41 -14.22 -12.06
N MET A 52 -22.69 -15.28 -12.45
CA MET A 52 -22.56 -16.49 -11.65
C MET A 52 -21.37 -16.39 -10.68
N LYS A 53 -21.33 -17.27 -9.67
CA LYS A 53 -20.23 -17.31 -8.68
C LYS A 53 -18.86 -17.54 -9.31
N GLU A 54 -18.81 -18.22 -10.44
CA GLU A 54 -17.59 -18.49 -11.22
C GLU A 54 -17.10 -17.24 -11.96
N ASN A 55 -17.97 -16.24 -12.17
CA ASN A 55 -17.60 -14.98 -12.79
C ASN A 55 -16.99 -13.99 -11.78
N ILE A 56 -17.02 -14.32 -10.48
CA ILE A 56 -16.49 -13.48 -9.41
C ILE A 56 -15.02 -13.81 -9.15
N ILE A 57 -14.15 -12.89 -9.52
CA ILE A 57 -12.71 -12.97 -9.26
C ILE A 57 -12.42 -12.21 -7.96
N ILE A 58 -11.87 -12.92 -6.97
CA ILE A 58 -11.46 -12.36 -5.68
C ILE A 58 -9.95 -12.54 -5.54
N GLY A 59 -9.26 -11.46 -5.14
CA GLY A 59 -7.84 -11.53 -4.79
C GLY A 59 -7.63 -12.33 -3.52
N LYS A 60 -6.57 -13.16 -3.48
CA LYS A 60 -6.13 -13.81 -2.26
C LYS A 60 -4.95 -13.04 -1.70
N THR A 61 -4.99 -12.75 -0.40
CA THR A 61 -3.81 -12.24 0.30
C THR A 61 -2.84 -13.41 0.48
N GLU A 62 -1.62 -13.26 -0.02
CA GLU A 62 -0.56 -14.20 0.25
C GLU A 62 0.01 -13.90 1.66
N PRO A 63 0.20 -14.93 2.50
CA PRO A 63 0.80 -14.73 3.81
C PRO A 63 2.25 -14.30 3.65
N ILE A 64 2.69 -13.39 4.52
CA ILE A 64 4.10 -13.04 4.62
C ILE A 64 4.79 -14.17 5.38
N ILE A 65 5.69 -14.88 4.71
CA ILE A 65 6.52 -15.92 5.32
C ILE A 65 7.74 -15.24 5.94
N ASP A 66 8.01 -15.52 7.21
CA ASP A 66 9.24 -15.06 7.85
C ASP A 66 10.40 -15.99 7.51
N SER A 67 11.18 -15.58 6.51
CA SER A 67 12.45 -16.21 6.10
C SER A 67 13.66 -15.39 6.54
N SER A 68 13.50 -14.53 7.55
CA SER A 68 14.57 -13.62 7.96
C SER A 68 15.75 -14.37 8.56
N THR A 69 16.94 -14.09 8.03
CA THR A 69 18.21 -14.65 8.51
C THR A 69 19.10 -13.58 9.12
N THR A 70 18.86 -12.32 8.77
CA THR A 70 19.71 -11.20 9.17
C THR A 70 18.90 -9.92 9.35
N THR A 71 19.58 -8.86 9.76
CA THR A 71 19.03 -7.50 9.75
C THR A 71 19.97 -6.61 8.96
N LEU A 72 19.47 -6.04 7.87
CA LEU A 72 20.25 -5.15 7.03
C LEU A 72 20.50 -3.80 7.73
N THR A 73 21.57 -3.13 7.33
CA THR A 73 21.94 -1.80 7.84
C THR A 73 21.38 -0.69 6.94
N SER A 74 21.35 0.55 7.43
CA SER A 74 20.94 1.70 6.62
C SER A 74 21.80 1.87 5.36
N THR A 75 23.10 1.57 5.44
CA THR A 75 24.00 1.61 4.28
C THR A 75 23.63 0.57 3.23
N ASP A 76 23.14 -0.61 3.65
CA ASP A 76 22.70 -1.65 2.71
C ASP A 76 21.46 -1.18 1.96
N TYR A 77 20.50 -0.56 2.65
CA TYR A 77 19.31 -0.01 2.01
C TYR A 77 19.66 1.04 0.95
N SER A 78 20.64 1.91 1.21
CA SER A 78 21.11 2.88 0.22
C SER A 78 21.75 2.23 -1.01
N VAL A 79 22.48 1.13 -0.84
CA VAL A 79 23.02 0.35 -1.97
C VAL A 79 21.89 -0.30 -2.78
N LEU A 80 20.91 -0.93 -2.12
CA LEU A 80 19.74 -1.50 -2.78
C LEU A 80 18.95 -0.44 -3.55
N ARG A 81 18.83 0.77 -2.98
CA ARG A 81 18.14 1.90 -3.61
C ARG A 81 18.87 2.34 -4.88
N GLN A 82 20.19 2.49 -4.80
CA GLN A 82 21.00 2.86 -5.94
C GLN A 82 20.91 1.81 -7.07
N ALA A 83 20.89 0.52 -6.71
CA ALA A 83 20.68 -0.57 -7.66
C ALA A 83 19.31 -0.48 -8.36
N LEU A 84 18.23 -0.19 -7.62
CA LEU A 84 16.89 0.04 -8.20
C LEU A 84 16.83 1.26 -9.12
N ASP A 85 17.50 2.36 -8.75
CA ASP A 85 17.45 3.62 -9.50
C ASP A 85 18.28 3.54 -10.78
N SER A 86 19.41 2.83 -10.74
CA SER A 86 20.30 2.62 -11.89
C SER A 86 19.92 1.41 -12.75
N TYR A 87 18.94 0.60 -12.31
CA TYR A 87 18.60 -0.70 -12.90
C TYR A 87 19.83 -1.61 -13.09
N SER A 88 20.78 -1.50 -12.17
CA SER A 88 22.06 -2.20 -12.24
C SER A 88 22.24 -3.12 -11.04
N PRO A 89 22.63 -4.39 -11.24
CA PRO A 89 22.85 -5.33 -10.14
C PRO A 89 24.18 -5.10 -9.40
N ILE A 90 24.90 -4.02 -9.71
CA ILE A 90 26.19 -3.69 -9.09
C ILE A 90 26.01 -3.60 -7.56
N ASN A 91 26.86 -4.33 -6.82
CA ASN A 91 26.85 -4.47 -5.37
C ASN A 91 25.69 -5.26 -4.75
N LEU A 92 24.80 -5.89 -5.53
CA LEU A 92 23.78 -6.78 -4.95
C LEU A 92 24.39 -8.09 -4.48
N HIS A 93 25.34 -8.64 -5.23
CA HIS A 93 26.01 -9.90 -4.90
C HIS A 93 26.78 -9.81 -3.57
N THR A 94 27.41 -8.68 -3.26
CA THR A 94 28.14 -8.52 -1.99
C THR A 94 27.21 -8.55 -0.78
N ILE A 95 26.01 -7.97 -0.89
CA ILE A 95 24.98 -8.06 0.15
C ILE A 95 24.46 -9.49 0.22
N ALA A 96 24.15 -10.09 -0.92
CA ALA A 96 23.59 -11.44 -1.03
C ALA A 96 24.51 -12.52 -0.43
N ASP A 97 25.81 -12.45 -0.74
CA ASP A 97 26.82 -13.36 -0.20
C ASP A 97 26.94 -13.24 1.32
N ARG A 98 26.86 -12.02 1.87
CA ARG A 98 26.91 -11.78 3.32
C ARG A 98 25.70 -12.35 4.06
N ILE A 99 24.56 -12.48 3.39
CA ILE A 99 23.32 -13.00 3.97
C ILE A 99 23.02 -14.45 3.55
N ASP A 100 23.97 -15.10 2.86
CA ASP A 100 23.87 -16.47 2.32
C ASP A 100 22.66 -16.69 1.38
N VAL A 101 22.36 -15.70 0.54
CA VAL A 101 21.28 -15.75 -0.45
C VAL A 101 21.84 -15.84 -1.85
N LYS A 102 21.47 -16.89 -2.59
CA LYS A 102 21.87 -17.06 -3.98
C LYS A 102 20.91 -16.30 -4.90
N ILE A 103 21.44 -15.31 -5.61
CA ILE A 103 20.70 -14.57 -6.64
C ILE A 103 20.97 -15.22 -8.00
N PRO A 104 19.93 -15.70 -8.73
CA PRO A 104 20.10 -16.18 -10.10
C PRO A 104 20.62 -15.08 -11.03
N GLU A 105 21.57 -15.39 -11.91
CA GLU A 105 22.25 -14.40 -12.77
C GLU A 105 21.30 -13.63 -13.72
N GLU A 106 20.22 -14.26 -14.17
CA GLU A 106 19.24 -13.65 -15.09
C GLU A 106 18.07 -12.95 -14.37
N LEU A 107 18.13 -12.83 -13.05
CA LEU A 107 17.02 -12.28 -12.29
C LEU A 107 16.97 -10.75 -12.41
N GLU A 108 15.78 -10.21 -12.72
CA GLU A 108 15.53 -8.76 -12.75
C GLU A 108 15.95 -8.12 -11.41
N VAL A 109 16.59 -6.95 -11.45
CA VAL A 109 17.09 -6.22 -10.27
C VAL A 109 16.01 -6.07 -9.19
N SER A 110 14.77 -5.75 -9.58
CA SER A 110 13.65 -5.60 -8.63
C SER A 110 13.31 -6.91 -7.89
N LYS A 111 13.48 -8.06 -8.55
CA LYS A 111 13.27 -9.40 -7.97
C LYS A 111 14.45 -9.86 -7.12
N ALA A 112 15.68 -9.55 -7.55
CA ALA A 112 16.89 -9.82 -6.78
C ALA A 112 16.87 -9.07 -5.43
N ILE A 113 16.43 -7.81 -5.45
CA ILE A 113 16.25 -7.01 -4.23
C ILE A 113 15.07 -7.54 -3.41
N GLY A 114 14.02 -8.02 -4.06
CA GLY A 114 12.92 -8.70 -3.40
C GLY A 114 13.37 -9.91 -2.58
N LEU A 115 14.22 -10.77 -3.16
CA LEU A 115 14.85 -11.90 -2.46
C LEU A 115 15.63 -11.42 -1.24
N ILE A 116 16.53 -10.45 -1.40
CA ILE A 116 17.32 -9.90 -0.30
C ILE A 116 16.41 -9.39 0.84
N LEU A 117 15.37 -8.63 0.51
CA LEU A 117 14.45 -8.04 1.49
C LEU A 117 13.51 -9.06 2.15
N GLN A 118 13.31 -10.25 1.57
CA GLN A 118 12.60 -11.35 2.24
C GLN A 118 13.45 -12.02 3.34
N HIS A 119 14.76 -11.87 3.28
CA HIS A 119 15.70 -12.36 4.29
C HIS A 119 16.09 -11.30 5.34
N ASP A 120 15.62 -10.06 5.18
CA ASP A 120 15.79 -8.98 6.15
C ASP A 120 14.67 -8.95 7.19
N SER A 121 15.03 -9.12 8.47
CA SER A 121 14.07 -9.17 9.57
C SER A 121 13.29 -7.86 9.72
N ARG A 122 13.92 -6.71 9.43
CA ARG A 122 13.26 -5.42 9.55
C ARG A 122 12.19 -5.24 8.48
N SER A 123 12.52 -5.55 7.22
CA SER A 123 11.57 -5.62 6.10
C SER A 123 10.36 -6.50 6.44
N THR A 124 10.60 -7.75 6.88
CA THR A 124 9.53 -8.68 7.23
C THR A 124 8.63 -8.15 8.35
N LYS A 125 9.20 -7.65 9.45
CA LYS A 125 8.43 -7.11 10.58
C LYS A 125 7.57 -5.90 10.17
N ILE A 126 8.11 -5.00 9.36
CA ILE A 126 7.36 -3.84 8.84
C ILE A 126 6.19 -4.30 7.96
N ARG A 127 6.43 -5.25 7.04
CA ARG A 127 5.39 -5.80 6.16
C ARG A 127 4.27 -6.44 6.96
N CYS A 128 4.59 -7.20 8.01
CA CYS A 128 3.60 -7.79 8.91
C CYS A 128 2.83 -6.70 9.67
N SER A 129 3.53 -5.75 10.30
CA SER A 129 2.93 -4.70 11.14
C SER A 129 1.95 -3.79 10.39
N ILE A 130 2.24 -3.43 9.13
CA ILE A 130 1.38 -2.54 8.33
C ILE A 130 0.22 -3.31 7.67
N SER A 131 0.35 -4.62 7.46
CA SER A 131 -0.71 -5.42 6.81
C SER A 131 -1.95 -5.62 7.68
N GLU A 132 -1.80 -5.49 9.01
CA GLU A 132 -2.91 -5.62 9.95
C GLU A 132 -3.68 -4.31 10.15
N GLU A 133 -2.98 -3.21 10.41
CA GLU A 133 -3.58 -1.92 10.70
C GLU A 133 -2.69 -0.74 10.27
N ALA A 134 -3.31 0.43 10.09
CA ALA A 134 -2.58 1.66 9.82
C ALA A 134 -1.73 2.05 11.04
N LYS A 135 -0.43 2.31 10.83
CA LYS A 135 0.52 2.71 11.87
C LYS A 135 0.98 4.16 11.67
N GLN A 136 1.25 4.85 12.78
CA GLN A 136 1.87 6.17 12.73
C GLN A 136 3.34 6.04 12.31
N VAL A 137 3.77 6.86 11.35
CA VAL A 137 5.13 6.81 10.78
C VAL A 137 6.21 6.97 11.85
N SER A 138 6.08 7.95 12.75
CA SER A 138 7.07 8.19 13.82
C SER A 138 7.19 7.01 14.79
N LYS A 139 6.06 6.39 15.18
CA LYS A 139 6.07 5.20 16.04
C LYS A 139 6.73 4.01 15.37
N LEU A 140 6.39 3.77 14.10
CA LEU A 140 6.96 2.66 13.33
C LEU A 140 8.47 2.87 13.10
N ALA A 141 8.90 4.11 12.89
CA ALA A 141 10.31 4.46 12.68
C ALA A 141 11.13 4.20 13.94
N SER A 142 10.69 4.67 15.11
CA SER A 142 11.40 4.47 16.37
C SER A 142 11.42 3.00 16.83
N GLU A 143 10.38 2.23 16.51
CA GLU A 143 10.32 0.79 16.81
C GLU A 143 11.34 -0.02 15.99
N HIS A 144 11.56 0.32 14.73
CA HIS A 144 12.43 -0.44 13.82
C HIS A 144 13.85 0.12 13.68
N PHE A 145 14.07 1.38 14.05
CA PHE A 145 15.36 2.07 14.01
C PHE A 145 15.65 2.80 15.34
N PRO A 146 15.75 2.08 16.47
CA PRO A 146 15.91 2.68 17.80
C PRO A 146 17.26 3.39 17.98
N ASP A 147 18.28 3.01 17.20
CA ASP A 147 19.64 3.55 17.30
C ASP A 147 19.82 4.90 16.58
N LEU A 148 18.78 5.40 15.90
CA LEU A 148 18.83 6.63 15.11
C LEU A 148 18.07 7.77 15.81
N SER A 149 18.43 9.02 15.48
CA SER A 149 17.61 10.18 15.86
C SER A 149 16.23 10.11 15.20
N GLU A 150 15.25 10.86 15.72
CA GLU A 150 13.88 10.85 15.20
C GLU A 150 13.82 11.11 13.68
N ASP A 151 14.45 12.19 13.19
CA ASP A 151 14.48 12.52 11.76
C ASP A 151 15.19 11.46 10.90
N ALA A 152 16.29 10.89 11.42
CA ALA A 152 17.04 9.84 10.73
C ALA A 152 16.26 8.53 10.69
N SER A 153 15.53 8.18 11.75
CA SER A 153 14.68 6.99 11.81
C SER A 153 13.53 7.08 10.80
N ILE A 154 12.90 8.25 10.66
CA ILE A 154 11.82 8.48 9.69
C ILE A 154 12.37 8.38 8.27
N SER A 155 13.55 8.94 8.02
CA SER A 155 14.21 8.87 6.70
C SER A 155 14.57 7.43 6.33
N ALA A 156 15.13 6.66 7.27
CA ALA A 156 15.47 5.26 7.07
C ALA A 156 14.24 4.37 6.85
N LEU A 157 13.16 4.61 7.60
CA LEU A 157 11.87 3.95 7.38
C LEU A 157 11.32 4.25 5.99
N SER A 158 11.34 5.53 5.57
CA SER A 158 10.85 5.95 4.25
C SER A 158 11.64 5.28 3.12
N GLU A 159 12.96 5.19 3.27
CA GLU A 159 13.85 4.49 2.33
C GLU A 159 13.49 3.01 2.23
N LEU A 160 13.37 2.32 3.37
CA LEU A 160 13.01 0.90 3.40
C LEU A 160 11.60 0.65 2.82
N VAL A 161 10.61 1.47 3.15
CA VAL A 161 9.26 1.36 2.58
C VAL A 161 9.29 1.55 1.07
N ASN A 162 10.07 2.52 0.56
CA ASN A 162 10.23 2.74 -0.87
C ASN A 162 10.85 1.52 -1.57
N LEU A 163 11.88 0.91 -0.96
CA LEU A 163 12.47 -0.34 -1.45
C LEU A 163 11.43 -1.46 -1.53
N ILE A 164 10.70 -1.71 -0.44
CA ILE A 164 9.71 -2.80 -0.37
C ILE A 164 8.58 -2.62 -1.40
N VAL A 165 8.14 -1.38 -1.63
CA VAL A 165 7.08 -1.08 -2.62
C VAL A 165 7.54 -1.30 -4.07
N ARG A 166 8.84 -1.13 -4.35
CA ARG A 166 9.41 -1.29 -5.70
C ARG A 166 9.98 -2.69 -5.95
N ALA A 167 10.43 -3.37 -4.90
CA ALA A 167 10.93 -4.73 -4.96
C ALA A 167 9.79 -5.70 -5.25
N LYS A 168 10.08 -6.71 -6.08
CA LYS A 168 9.10 -7.72 -6.48
C LYS A 168 9.45 -9.06 -5.86
N ASP A 169 8.44 -9.81 -5.46
CA ASP A 169 8.59 -11.22 -5.17
C ASP A 169 9.11 -11.95 -6.42
N PRO A 170 10.16 -12.78 -6.30
CA PRO A 170 10.79 -13.45 -7.44
C PRO A 170 9.86 -14.44 -8.15
N TYR A 171 8.92 -15.06 -7.41
CA TYR A 171 8.02 -16.10 -7.91
C TYR A 171 6.75 -15.51 -8.51
N SER A 172 6.03 -14.69 -7.74
CA SER A 172 4.75 -14.08 -8.16
C SER A 172 4.93 -12.83 -9.01
N SER A 173 6.12 -12.23 -9.02
CA SER A 173 6.42 -10.94 -9.68
C SER A 173 5.57 -9.77 -9.15
N THR A 174 4.93 -9.93 -7.99
CA THR A 174 4.14 -8.87 -7.35
C THR A 174 5.01 -8.04 -6.39
N PRO A 175 4.70 -6.75 -6.16
CA PRO A 175 5.41 -5.96 -5.16
C PRO A 175 5.36 -6.60 -3.77
N LEU A 176 6.46 -6.52 -2.99
CA LEU A 176 6.51 -7.13 -1.65
C LEU A 176 5.50 -6.53 -0.67
N LEU A 177 5.11 -5.27 -0.87
CA LEU A 177 4.05 -4.59 -0.12
C LEU A 177 3.42 -3.48 -0.98
N SER A 178 2.09 -3.32 -0.88
CA SER A 178 1.40 -2.12 -1.37
C SER A 178 1.12 -1.18 -0.20
N ALA A 179 2.07 -0.32 0.14
CA ALA A 179 1.92 0.69 1.18
C ALA A 179 1.41 2.01 0.61
N ARG A 180 0.60 2.74 1.39
CA ARG A 180 0.13 4.10 1.05
C ARG A 180 0.32 5.02 2.25
N TYR A 181 0.86 6.20 2.00
CA TYR A 181 0.91 7.25 3.02
C TYR A 181 -0.45 7.95 3.10
N HIS A 182 -0.99 8.02 4.31
CA HIS A 182 -2.19 8.79 4.60
C HIS A 182 -1.77 10.07 5.33
N PHE A 183 -1.97 11.21 4.67
CA PHE A 183 -1.66 12.51 5.24
C PHE A 183 -2.96 13.18 5.68
N PHE A 184 -3.07 13.45 6.98
CA PHE A 184 -4.22 14.14 7.55
C PHE A 184 -3.85 15.60 7.78
N LEU A 185 -4.33 16.46 6.88
CA LEU A 185 -4.28 17.90 7.05
C LEU A 185 -5.54 18.35 7.79
N ARG A 186 -5.36 19.06 8.89
CA ARG A 186 -6.43 19.82 9.52
C ARG A 186 -6.19 21.29 9.20
N SER A 187 -7.17 21.94 8.57
CA SER A 187 -7.14 23.40 8.49
C SER A 187 -7.21 23.98 9.90
N LEU A 188 -6.61 25.15 10.12
CA LEU A 188 -6.92 25.94 11.30
C LEU A 188 -8.44 26.10 11.38
N GLN A 189 -9.05 25.87 12.55
CA GLN A 189 -10.51 25.97 12.73
C GLN A 189 -11.03 27.42 12.59
N GLY A 190 -10.12 28.36 12.37
CA GLY A 190 -10.31 29.80 12.39
C GLY A 190 -9.23 30.44 13.26
N ALA A 191 -9.34 31.75 13.46
CA ALA A 191 -8.63 32.46 14.50
C ALA A 191 -9.66 33.09 15.44
N TYR A 192 -9.44 33.00 16.74
CA TYR A 192 -10.30 33.58 17.77
C TYR A 192 -9.64 34.85 18.30
N LEU A 193 -10.40 35.94 18.33
CA LEU A 193 -9.95 37.22 18.87
C LEU A 193 -10.57 37.41 20.26
N SER A 194 -9.73 37.57 21.27
CA SER A 194 -10.17 38.14 22.54
C SER A 194 -9.81 39.62 22.55
N TYR A 195 -10.75 40.47 22.97
CA TYR A 195 -10.52 41.91 23.14
C TYR A 195 -10.28 42.31 24.60
N ILE A 196 -10.61 41.43 25.56
CA ILE A 196 -10.59 41.73 27.01
C ILE A 196 -9.95 40.54 27.75
N PRO A 197 -9.08 40.76 28.76
CA PRO A 197 -8.55 42.05 29.21
C PRO A 197 -7.49 42.63 28.24
N GLN A 198 -6.95 41.82 27.34
CA GLN A 198 -5.95 42.22 26.34
C GLN A 198 -6.33 41.65 24.97
N LYS A 199 -5.99 42.41 23.91
CA LYS A 199 -6.16 41.97 22.52
C LYS A 199 -5.23 40.79 22.23
N CYS A 200 -5.80 39.59 22.09
CA CYS A 200 -5.06 38.35 21.84
C CYS A 200 -5.68 37.57 20.69
N VAL A 201 -4.84 36.90 19.90
CA VAL A 201 -5.25 36.01 18.81
C VAL A 201 -4.96 34.57 19.23
N TYR A 202 -5.93 33.68 19.11
CA TYR A 202 -5.79 32.26 19.42
C TYR A 202 -6.13 31.39 18.20
N LEU A 203 -5.40 30.29 18.02
CA LEU A 203 -5.67 29.31 16.95
C LEU A 203 -6.64 28.22 17.38
N GLU A 204 -6.90 28.11 18.69
CA GLU A 204 -7.85 27.17 19.29
C GLU A 204 -8.91 27.93 20.10
N ARG A 205 -10.12 27.37 20.16
CA ARG A 205 -11.24 27.96 20.89
C ARG A 205 -10.94 27.94 22.39
N GLN A 206 -10.76 29.10 22.98
CA GLN A 206 -10.68 29.25 24.44
C GLN A 206 -12.08 29.05 25.03
N VAL A 207 -12.28 28.00 25.83
CA VAL A 207 -13.50 27.85 26.64
C VAL A 207 -13.30 28.72 27.88
N PRO A 208 -14.17 29.69 28.17
CA PRO A 208 -14.02 30.50 29.37
C PRO A 208 -14.11 29.59 30.60
N SER A 209 -13.04 29.58 31.40
CA SER A 209 -13.04 28.93 32.70
C SER A 209 -13.94 29.74 33.63
N HIS A 210 -15.16 29.25 33.89
CA HIS A 210 -16.00 29.78 34.94
C HIS A 210 -15.30 29.52 36.29
N LYS A 211 -14.74 30.57 36.88
CA LYS A 211 -14.49 30.67 38.32
C LYS A 211 -15.62 31.47 38.95
#